data_AF-A0AAU8MYQ3-F1
#
_entry.id   AF-A0AAU8MYQ3-F1
#
_cell.length_a   1.000
_cell.length_b   1.000
_cell.length_c   1.000
_cell.angle_alpha   90.00
_cell.angle_beta   90.00
_cell.angle_gamma   90.00
#
_symmetry.space_group_name_H-M   'P 1'
#
loop_
_entity.id
_entity.type
_entity.pdbx_description
1 polymer ?
#
loop_
_entity_poly.entity_id
_entity_poly.type
_entity_poly.pdbx_seq_one_letter_code
_entity_poly.pdbx_strand_id
1 'polypeptide(L)'
;MSWDIWIQRFNRVYLSVEEIPGEEICVALGTRAEVQTAISSAFCGTDWSDPCWGVYESPAGSIEFNLGAVEPNDGFMLHVRASEEIVAPIAALCRANSWQALDISTGAFSEQSADPAAGLHSWTAYRNQTLDQAYRHGSCLPDGTNVRSWPKAVGSWPRTRGKPLQPLAGPSSAPKSRQTPHQPVKRL
;
A
#
# COMPACT_ATOMS: atom_id res chain seq x y z
N MET A 1 5.67 1.71 8.51
CA MET A 1 4.91 0.46 8.36
C MET A 1 3.43 0.75 8.56
N SER A 2 2.57 0.07 7.81
CA SER A 2 1.09 0.19 7.82
C SER A 2 0.46 -1.21 7.95
N TRP A 3 -0.82 -1.26 8.28
CA TRP A 3 -1.65 -2.42 7.95
C TRP A 3 -2.11 -2.24 6.50
N ASP A 4 -1.76 -3.20 5.64
CA ASP A 4 -1.95 -3.09 4.19
C ASP A 4 -3.09 -4.02 3.73
N ILE A 5 -3.99 -3.46 2.91
CA ILE A 5 -5.18 -4.15 2.40
C ILE A 5 -5.24 -3.95 0.89
N TRP A 6 -5.42 -5.04 0.15
CA TRP A 6 -5.68 -4.99 -1.29
C TRP A 6 -7.17 -5.06 -1.57
N ILE A 7 -7.69 -4.08 -2.32
CA ILE A 7 -9.07 -4.07 -2.78
C ILE A 7 -9.13 -4.65 -4.18
N GLN A 8 -10.04 -5.59 -4.38
CA GLN A 8 -10.28 -6.23 -5.68
C GLN A 8 -11.74 -6.58 -5.86
N ARG A 9 -12.16 -6.83 -7.11
CA ARG A 9 -13.47 -7.39 -7.43
C ARG A 9 -13.31 -8.68 -8.20
N PHE A 10 -14.10 -9.68 -7.82
CA PHE A 10 -14.19 -10.97 -8.49
C PHE A 10 -15.61 -11.19 -9.04
N ASN A 11 -15.79 -12.25 -9.83
CA ASN A 11 -17.12 -12.65 -10.33
C ASN A 11 -18.03 -13.25 -9.25
N ARG A 12 -17.48 -13.55 -8.08
CA ARG A 12 -18.15 -14.14 -6.91
C ARG A 12 -17.44 -13.68 -5.63
N VAL A 13 -17.98 -14.04 -4.48
CA VAL A 13 -17.37 -13.76 -3.18
C VAL A 13 -16.49 -14.93 -2.75
N TYR A 14 -15.27 -14.62 -2.31
CA TYR A 14 -14.33 -15.55 -1.69
C TYR A 14 -14.15 -15.26 -0.20
N LEU A 15 -13.91 -16.29 0.63
CA LEU A 15 -13.65 -16.11 2.07
C LEU A 15 -12.16 -15.93 2.37
N SER A 16 -11.30 -16.58 1.59
CA SER A 16 -9.84 -16.43 1.68
C SER A 16 -9.16 -16.60 0.33
N VAL A 17 -7.89 -16.22 0.26
CA VAL A 17 -7.08 -16.34 -0.97
C VAL A 17 -6.92 -17.80 -1.43
N GLU A 18 -6.94 -18.76 -0.51
CA GLU A 18 -6.81 -20.20 -0.81
C GLU A 18 -8.01 -20.76 -1.59
N GLU A 19 -9.16 -20.11 -1.53
CA GLU A 19 -10.36 -20.51 -2.27
C GLU A 19 -10.36 -20.02 -3.72
N ILE A 20 -9.46 -19.10 -4.08
CA ILE A 20 -9.43 -18.48 -5.41
C ILE A 20 -8.82 -19.46 -6.41
N PRO A 21 -9.56 -19.85 -7.47
CA PRO A 21 -9.01 -20.69 -8.54
C PRO A 21 -7.85 -20.01 -9.27
N GLY A 22 -6.89 -20.78 -9.78
CA GLY A 22 -5.73 -20.23 -10.51
C GLY A 22 -6.10 -19.50 -11.80
N GLU A 23 -7.25 -19.84 -12.38
CA GLU A 23 -7.80 -19.27 -13.60
C GLU A 23 -8.81 -18.15 -13.34
N GLU A 24 -8.96 -17.71 -12.09
CA GLU A 24 -9.86 -16.60 -11.74
C GLU A 24 -9.41 -15.31 -12.43
N ILE A 25 -10.39 -14.55 -12.93
CA ILE A 25 -10.16 -13.28 -13.61
C ILE A 25 -10.80 -12.18 -12.78
N CYS A 26 -9.95 -11.25 -12.35
CA CYS A 26 -10.39 -10.07 -11.64
C CYS A 26 -11.23 -9.19 -12.55
N VAL A 27 -12.29 -8.61 -11.99
CA VAL A 27 -13.18 -7.71 -12.71
C VAL A 27 -12.78 -6.28 -12.38
N ALA A 28 -12.60 -5.42 -13.38
CA ALA A 28 -12.27 -4.02 -13.18
C ALA A 28 -13.21 -3.34 -12.17
N LEU A 29 -12.69 -2.56 -11.23
CA LEU A 29 -13.47 -1.81 -10.23
C LEU A 29 -14.26 -0.66 -10.87
N GLY A 30 -13.72 -0.07 -11.94
CA GLY A 30 -14.30 1.04 -12.68
C GLY A 30 -13.24 2.01 -13.21
N THR A 31 -13.67 3.13 -13.78
CA THR A 31 -12.80 4.26 -14.09
C THR A 31 -12.25 4.88 -12.79
N ARG A 32 -11.16 5.64 -12.91
CA ARG A 32 -10.56 6.31 -11.73
C ARG A 32 -11.56 7.22 -11.01
N ALA A 33 -12.34 7.97 -11.78
CA ALA A 33 -13.35 8.87 -11.22
C ALA A 33 -14.43 8.12 -10.43
N GLU A 34 -14.89 6.97 -10.93
CA GLU A 34 -15.85 6.13 -10.22
C GLU A 34 -15.27 5.57 -8.92
N VAL A 35 -14.03 5.06 -8.95
CA VAL A 35 -13.35 4.53 -7.75
C VAL A 35 -13.12 5.64 -6.72
N GLN A 36 -12.62 6.81 -7.13
CA GLN A 36 -12.46 7.96 -6.24
C GLN A 36 -13.78 8.43 -5.63
N THR A 37 -14.86 8.42 -6.41
CA THR A 37 -16.21 8.78 -5.93
C THR A 37 -16.71 7.79 -4.88
N ALA A 38 -16.55 6.49 -5.13
CA ALA A 38 -16.90 5.44 -4.19
C ALA A 38 -16.11 5.56 -2.88
N ILE A 39 -14.78 5.75 -2.96
CA ILE A 39 -13.93 5.95 -1.78
C ILE A 39 -14.34 7.20 -1.03
N SER A 40 -14.53 8.34 -1.71
CA SER A 40 -14.87 9.62 -1.08
C SER A 40 -16.28 9.60 -0.46
N SER A 41 -17.14 8.70 -0.89
CA SER A 41 -18.46 8.48 -0.26
C SER A 41 -18.35 7.79 1.11
N ALA A 42 -17.36 6.90 1.29
CA ALA A 42 -17.08 6.24 2.57
C ALA A 42 -16.10 7.04 3.45
N PHE A 43 -15.16 7.74 2.84
CA PHE A 43 -14.08 8.50 3.47
C PHE A 43 -14.16 9.96 3.00
N CYS A 44 -15.17 10.66 3.50
CA CYS A 44 -15.42 12.05 3.13
C CYS A 44 -14.22 12.94 3.48
N GLY A 45 -13.81 13.78 2.52
CA GLY A 45 -12.63 14.64 2.70
C GLY A 45 -11.30 13.99 2.31
N THR A 46 -11.31 12.84 1.64
CA THR A 46 -10.11 12.29 0.99
C THR A 46 -9.53 13.30 0.00
N ASP A 47 -8.25 13.64 0.17
CA ASP A 47 -7.49 14.50 -0.74
C ASP A 47 -7.01 13.68 -1.94
N TRP A 48 -7.39 14.14 -3.14
CA TRP A 48 -7.02 13.55 -4.44
C TRP A 48 -6.18 14.51 -5.29
N SER A 49 -5.42 15.40 -4.64
CA SER A 49 -4.48 16.31 -5.34
C SER A 49 -3.51 15.54 -6.26
N ASP A 50 -3.14 14.32 -5.88
CA ASP A 50 -2.61 13.32 -6.81
C ASP A 50 -3.76 12.36 -7.21
N PRO A 51 -4.15 12.29 -8.49
CA PRO A 51 -5.28 11.47 -8.91
C PRO A 51 -5.04 9.96 -8.71
N CYS A 52 -3.79 9.51 -8.65
CA CYS A 52 -3.44 8.10 -8.45
C CYS A 52 -3.19 7.76 -6.97
N TRP A 53 -3.23 8.76 -6.09
CA TRP A 53 -2.89 8.63 -4.68
C TRP A 53 -3.80 9.47 -3.77
N GLY A 54 -4.80 8.83 -3.17
CA GLY A 54 -5.70 9.48 -2.22
C GLY A 54 -5.14 9.49 -0.81
N VAL A 55 -5.39 10.56 -0.05
CA VAL A 55 -5.02 10.63 1.37
C VAL A 55 -6.24 11.03 2.19
N TYR A 56 -6.66 10.14 3.10
CA TYR A 56 -7.68 10.43 4.09
C TYR A 56 -7.04 10.58 5.47
N GLU A 57 -7.37 11.68 6.14
CA GLU A 57 -6.89 12.04 7.48
C GLU A 57 -8.08 12.21 8.42
N SER A 58 -7.97 11.66 9.62
CA SER A 58 -9.02 11.74 10.64
C SER A 58 -8.43 11.67 12.05
N PRO A 59 -9.21 11.98 13.10
CA PRO A 59 -8.76 11.75 14.48
C PRO A 59 -8.41 10.29 14.79
N ALA A 60 -8.98 9.33 14.06
CA ALA A 60 -8.67 7.91 14.19
C ALA A 60 -7.31 7.55 13.56
N GLY A 61 -6.71 8.43 12.75
CA GLY A 61 -5.49 8.22 12.00
C GLY A 61 -5.70 8.40 10.49
N SER A 62 -4.86 7.77 9.67
CA SER A 62 -4.83 8.00 8.23
C SER A 62 -4.92 6.74 7.38
N ILE A 63 -5.43 6.91 6.15
CA ILE A 63 -5.37 5.92 5.07
C ILE A 63 -4.80 6.59 3.83
N GLU A 64 -3.86 5.91 3.18
CA GLU A 64 -3.46 6.25 1.81
C GLU A 64 -4.07 5.24 0.84
N PHE A 65 -4.69 5.72 -0.25
CA PHE A 65 -5.32 4.93 -1.30
C PHE A 65 -4.46 4.98 -2.57
N ASN A 66 -3.72 3.92 -2.85
CA ASN A 66 -2.84 3.82 -4.01
C ASN A 66 -3.57 3.13 -5.17
N LEU A 67 -4.17 3.94 -6.06
CA LEU A 67 -4.94 3.49 -7.22
C LEU A 67 -4.07 3.09 -8.43
N GLY A 68 -2.77 3.41 -8.40
CA GLY A 68 -1.89 3.24 -9.56
C GLY A 68 -2.32 4.04 -10.80
N ALA A 69 -1.60 3.86 -11.90
CA ALA A 69 -1.82 4.60 -13.14
C ALA A 69 -2.74 3.87 -14.15
N VAL A 70 -3.02 2.58 -13.92
CA VAL A 70 -3.80 1.75 -14.86
C VAL A 70 -5.27 2.16 -14.83
N GLU A 71 -5.90 2.19 -16.00
CA GLU A 71 -7.32 2.49 -16.17
C GLU A 71 -7.95 1.59 -17.25
N PRO A 72 -9.11 0.95 -16.99
CA PRO A 72 -9.85 0.96 -15.72
C PRO A 72 -9.05 0.38 -14.55
N ASN A 73 -9.42 0.73 -13.34
CA ASN A 73 -8.73 0.33 -12.13
C ASN A 73 -9.12 -1.12 -11.79
N ASP A 74 -8.16 -2.04 -11.74
CA ASP A 74 -8.43 -3.48 -11.51
C ASP A 74 -8.30 -3.90 -10.03
N GLY A 75 -7.77 -3.00 -9.22
CA GLY A 75 -7.49 -3.18 -7.81
C GLY A 75 -6.60 -2.05 -7.29
N PHE A 76 -6.63 -1.82 -5.99
CA PHE A 76 -5.80 -0.79 -5.36
C PHE A 76 -5.38 -1.17 -3.94
N MET A 77 -4.30 -0.55 -3.46
CA MET A 77 -3.76 -0.80 -2.13
C MET A 77 -4.20 0.29 -1.14
N LEU A 78 -4.60 -0.11 0.06
CA LEU A 78 -4.73 0.77 1.21
C LEU A 78 -3.50 0.62 2.10
N HIS A 79 -2.96 1.74 2.55
CA HIS A 79 -1.97 1.78 3.62
C HIS A 79 -2.59 2.41 4.87
N VAL A 80 -3.05 1.57 5.80
CA VAL A 80 -3.80 1.99 6.98
C VAL A 80 -2.87 2.24 8.17
N ARG A 81 -3.03 3.40 8.78
CA ARG A 81 -2.31 3.84 9.99
C ARG A 81 -3.29 4.49 10.97
N ALA A 82 -4.35 3.75 11.27
CA ALA A 82 -5.49 4.24 12.03
C ALA A 82 -5.91 3.28 13.14
N SER A 83 -6.89 3.68 13.95
CA SER A 83 -7.53 2.85 14.97
C SER A 83 -8.56 1.90 14.33
N GLU A 84 -9.09 0.99 15.13
CA GLU A 84 -10.08 -0.01 14.71
C GLU A 84 -11.38 0.59 14.14
N GLU A 85 -11.67 1.86 14.47
CA GLU A 85 -12.81 2.60 13.93
C GLU A 85 -12.83 2.64 12.40
N ILE A 86 -11.69 2.47 11.75
CA ILE A 86 -11.55 2.49 10.29
C ILE A 86 -12.01 1.20 9.61
N VAL A 87 -12.08 0.08 10.34
CA VAL A 87 -12.37 -1.25 9.80
C VAL A 87 -13.80 -1.32 9.24
N ALA A 88 -14.78 -0.81 9.99
CA ALA A 88 -16.18 -0.83 9.57
C ALA A 88 -16.44 0.00 8.29
N PRO A 89 -15.90 1.23 8.14
CA PRO A 89 -15.94 1.97 6.88
C PRO A 89 -15.33 1.24 5.68
N ILE A 90 -14.18 0.57 5.85
CA ILE A 90 -13.55 -0.22 4.77
C ILE A 90 -14.49 -1.35 4.33
N ALA A 91 -15.04 -2.10 5.29
CA ALA A 91 -15.96 -3.19 4.99
C ALA A 91 -17.26 -2.68 4.34
N ALA A 92 -17.76 -1.51 4.75
CA ALA A 92 -18.92 -0.88 4.15
C ALA A 92 -18.66 -0.42 2.70
N LEU A 93 -17.49 0.18 2.43
CA LEU A 93 -17.03 0.53 1.08
C LEU A 93 -17.04 -0.71 0.17
N CYS A 94 -16.46 -1.81 0.63
CA CYS A 94 -16.41 -3.06 -0.13
C CYS A 94 -17.80 -3.61 -0.44
N ARG A 95 -18.67 -3.75 0.57
CA ARG A 95 -20.04 -4.25 0.38
C ARG A 95 -20.86 -3.38 -0.56
N ALA A 96 -20.76 -2.06 -0.46
CA ALA A 96 -21.53 -1.13 -1.29
C ALA A 96 -21.16 -1.22 -2.78
N ASN A 97 -19.94 -1.63 -3.11
CA ASN A 97 -19.42 -1.66 -4.47
C ASN A 97 -19.19 -3.07 -5.01
N SER A 98 -19.57 -4.10 -4.26
CA SER A 98 -19.24 -5.52 -4.56
C SER A 98 -17.75 -5.75 -4.75
N TRP A 99 -16.94 -5.12 -3.89
CA TRP A 99 -15.50 -5.33 -3.81
C TRP A 99 -15.17 -6.21 -2.60
N GLN A 100 -13.94 -6.70 -2.56
CA GLN A 100 -13.41 -7.51 -1.47
C GLN A 100 -12.09 -6.93 -0.96
N ALA A 101 -11.93 -6.85 0.36
CA ALA A 101 -10.75 -6.31 1.02
C ALA A 101 -9.86 -7.45 1.51
N LEU A 102 -8.82 -7.79 0.75
CA LEU A 102 -7.83 -8.79 1.14
C LEU A 102 -6.83 -8.19 2.13
N ASP A 103 -6.85 -8.68 3.37
CA ASP A 103 -5.82 -8.37 4.34
C ASP A 103 -4.53 -9.12 3.99
N ILE A 104 -3.49 -8.36 3.61
CA ILE A 104 -2.22 -8.93 3.15
C ILE A 104 -1.47 -9.69 4.26
N SER A 105 -1.76 -9.38 5.53
CA SER A 105 -1.11 -10.03 6.67
C SER A 105 -1.74 -11.38 7.03
N THR A 106 -3.02 -11.57 6.75
CA THR A 106 -3.76 -12.79 7.14
C THR A 106 -4.17 -13.66 5.95
N GLY A 107 -4.26 -13.10 4.74
CA GLY A 107 -4.79 -13.79 3.55
C GLY A 107 -6.32 -13.92 3.54
N ALA A 108 -7.01 -13.36 4.55
CA ALA A 108 -8.47 -13.39 4.65
C ALA A 108 -9.10 -12.12 4.06
N PHE A 109 -10.32 -12.24 3.56
CA PHE A 109 -11.11 -11.09 3.15
C PHE A 109 -11.79 -10.46 4.38
N SER A 110 -11.44 -9.22 4.71
CA SER A 110 -11.83 -8.56 5.96
C SER A 110 -13.35 -8.50 6.14
N GLU A 111 -14.11 -8.24 5.08
CA GLU A 111 -15.58 -8.17 5.13
C GLU A 111 -16.27 -9.53 5.28
N GLN A 112 -15.54 -10.64 5.11
CA GLN A 112 -16.00 -12.03 5.30
C GLN A 112 -15.45 -12.68 6.58
N SER A 113 -14.46 -12.07 7.22
CA SER A 113 -13.80 -12.60 8.42
C SER A 113 -14.69 -12.50 9.66
N ALA A 114 -14.58 -13.50 10.54
CA ALA A 114 -15.17 -13.43 11.88
C ALA A 114 -14.48 -12.37 12.77
N ASP A 115 -13.23 -12.04 12.45
CA ASP A 115 -12.47 -10.94 13.06
C ASP A 115 -11.87 -10.06 11.95
N PRO A 116 -12.60 -9.04 11.48
CA PRO A 116 -12.13 -8.11 10.44
C PRO A 116 -10.96 -7.22 10.87
N ALA A 117 -10.67 -7.12 12.17
CA ALA A 117 -9.64 -6.25 12.73
C ALA A 117 -8.33 -6.98 13.08
N ALA A 118 -8.28 -8.31 12.92
CA ALA A 118 -7.14 -9.14 13.32
C ALA A 118 -5.78 -8.64 12.78
N GLY A 119 -5.69 -8.27 11.49
CA GLY A 119 -4.46 -7.75 10.91
C GLY A 119 -4.09 -6.36 11.44
N LEU A 120 -5.08 -5.49 11.68
CA LEU A 120 -4.86 -4.19 12.30
C LEU A 120 -4.35 -4.32 13.75
N HIS A 121 -4.91 -5.25 14.52
CA HIS A 121 -4.45 -5.54 15.88
C HIS A 121 -3.02 -6.06 15.88
N SER A 122 -2.71 -6.98 14.96
CA SER A 122 -1.35 -7.53 14.78
C SER A 122 -0.34 -6.44 14.42
N TRP A 123 -0.69 -5.57 13.47
CA TRP A 123 0.11 -4.40 13.12
C TRP A 123 0.28 -3.44 14.31
N THR A 124 -0.79 -3.17 15.05
CA THR A 124 -0.77 -2.28 16.22
C THR A 124 0.15 -2.82 17.30
N ALA A 125 0.09 -4.13 17.58
CA ALA A 125 0.96 -4.80 18.54
C ALA A 125 2.44 -4.71 18.12
N TYR A 126 2.74 -5.03 16.85
CA TYR A 126 4.09 -4.92 16.29
C TYR A 126 4.65 -3.48 16.36
N ARG A 127 3.83 -2.49 15.99
CA ARG A 127 4.17 -1.07 16.07
C ARG A 127 4.51 -0.68 17.51
N ASN A 128 3.66 -1.05 18.46
CA ASN A 128 3.85 -0.71 19.86
C ASN A 128 5.11 -1.38 20.43
N GLN A 129 5.39 -2.63 20.07
CA GLN A 129 6.63 -3.32 20.45
C GLN A 129 7.88 -2.61 19.91
N THR A 130 7.87 -2.19 18.65
CA THR A 130 9.00 -1.50 18.02
C THR A 130 9.24 -0.13 18.64
N LEU A 131 8.16 0.60 18.94
CA LEU A 131 8.22 1.85 19.68
C LEU A 131 8.84 1.64 21.07
N ASP A 132 8.31 0.70 21.84
CA ASP A 132 8.83 0.38 23.17
C ASP A 132 10.32 0.03 23.13
N GLN A 133 10.76 -0.72 22.12
CA GLN A 133 12.17 -1.02 21.92
C GLN A 133 12.98 0.26 21.66
N ALA A 134 12.51 1.15 20.77
CA ALA A 134 13.19 2.42 20.49
C ALA A 134 13.28 3.33 21.73
N TYR A 135 12.20 3.42 22.51
CA TYR A 135 12.18 4.17 23.79
C TYR A 135 13.18 3.61 24.80
N ARG A 136 13.27 2.27 24.94
CA ARG A 136 14.19 1.60 25.87
C ARG A 136 15.65 1.80 25.51
N HIS A 137 15.98 1.83 24.22
CA HIS A 137 17.36 1.96 23.75
C HIS A 137 17.82 3.42 23.57
N GLY A 138 16.94 4.40 23.86
CA GLY A 138 17.28 5.82 23.72
C GLY A 138 17.67 6.21 22.30
N SER A 139 17.19 5.45 21.30
CA SER A 139 17.56 5.62 19.91
C SER A 139 17.19 7.02 19.43
N CYS A 140 18.08 7.75 18.77
CA CYS A 140 17.71 8.93 18.01
C CYS A 140 17.35 8.48 16.59
N LEU A 141 16.33 9.07 15.97
CA LEU A 141 16.16 8.91 14.52
C LEU A 141 17.35 9.54 13.77
N PRO A 142 17.58 9.20 12.49
CA PRO A 142 18.68 9.76 11.70
C PRO A 142 18.70 11.29 11.62
N ASP A 143 17.57 11.95 11.89
CA ASP A 143 17.42 13.40 11.93
C ASP A 143 17.67 14.03 13.32
N GLY A 144 18.10 13.23 14.30
CA GLY A 144 18.36 13.69 15.67
C GLY A 144 17.11 13.82 16.54
N THR A 145 15.94 13.44 16.05
CA THR A 145 14.70 13.51 16.83
C THR A 145 14.73 12.47 17.95
N ASN A 146 14.50 12.93 19.18
CA ASN A 146 14.38 12.06 20.34
C ASN A 146 13.02 11.35 20.32
N VAL A 147 13.00 10.02 20.25
CA VAL A 147 11.73 9.26 20.31
C VAL A 147 10.94 9.53 21.59
N ARG A 148 11.57 10.01 22.67
CA ARG A 148 10.88 10.40 23.91
C ARG A 148 9.87 11.52 23.74
N SER A 149 9.94 12.32 22.67
CA SER A 149 9.01 13.42 22.41
C SER A 149 7.84 13.03 21.50
N TRP A 150 7.71 11.77 21.10
CA TRP A 150 6.67 11.34 20.16
C TRP A 150 5.32 11.13 20.87
N PRO A 151 4.21 11.62 20.31
CA PRO A 151 2.90 11.30 20.86
C PRO A 151 2.66 9.79 20.77
N LYS A 152 2.17 9.19 21.84
CA LYS A 152 1.71 7.79 21.85
C LYS A 152 0.39 7.58 21.09
N ALA A 153 -0.20 8.67 20.58
CA ALA A 153 -1.50 8.66 19.91
C ALA A 153 -1.39 8.13 18.48
N VAL A 154 -2.43 7.42 18.04
CA VAL A 154 -2.59 6.99 16.66
C VAL A 154 -2.75 8.24 15.78
N GLY A 155 -1.94 8.37 14.72
CA GLY A 155 -2.03 9.48 13.76
C GLY A 155 -0.86 10.48 13.71
N SER A 156 0.12 10.42 14.63
CA SER A 156 1.20 11.43 14.68
C SER A 156 2.54 11.02 14.03
N TRP A 157 2.53 10.08 13.07
CA TRP A 157 3.77 9.62 12.44
C TRP A 157 4.14 10.45 11.20
N PRO A 158 5.43 10.84 11.03
CA PRO A 158 5.90 11.52 9.85
C PRO A 158 5.78 10.60 8.64
N ARG A 159 5.10 11.11 7.61
CA ARG A 159 5.01 10.51 6.29
C ARG A 159 6.41 10.36 5.72
N THR A 160 6.89 9.13 5.52
CA THR A 160 7.92 8.92 4.50
C THR A 160 7.21 9.15 3.17
N ARG A 161 7.30 10.35 2.60
CA ARG A 161 7.00 10.55 1.18
C ARG A 161 7.89 9.58 0.44
N GLY A 162 7.34 8.43 0.06
CA GLY A 162 8.00 7.51 -0.84
C GLY A 162 8.28 8.30 -2.11
N LYS A 163 9.55 8.62 -2.36
CA LYS A 163 9.95 8.95 -3.72
C LYS A 163 9.46 7.79 -4.60
N PRO A 164 8.94 8.06 -5.80
CA PRO A 164 8.64 7.00 -6.75
C PRO A 164 9.84 6.06 -6.80
N LEU A 165 9.61 4.76 -6.67
CA LEU A 165 10.62 3.76 -6.95
C LEU A 165 11.16 4.07 -8.34
N GLN A 166 12.40 4.58 -8.41
CA GLN A 166 13.09 4.65 -9.69
C GLN A 166 13.18 3.22 -10.21
N PRO A 167 12.90 2.97 -11.50
CA PRO A 167 13.13 1.66 -12.07
C PRO A 167 14.57 1.27 -11.78
N LEU A 168 14.76 0.07 -11.20
CA LEU A 168 16.07 -0.54 -11.10
C LEU A 168 16.65 -0.57 -12.52
N ALA A 169 17.59 0.34 -12.80
CA ALA A 169 18.42 0.25 -13.98
C ALA A 169 19.18 -1.07 -13.85
N GLY A 170 18.73 -2.09 -14.57
CA GLY A 170 19.47 -3.32 -14.71
C GLY A 170 20.88 -3.01 -15.20
N PRO A 171 21.91 -3.78 -14.81
CA PRO A 171 23.25 -3.56 -15.27
C PRO A 171 23.28 -3.68 -16.80
N SER A 172 23.48 -2.53 -17.46
CA SER A 172 23.77 -2.42 -18.89
C SER A 172 25.02 -3.24 -19.19
N SER A 173 24.81 -4.48 -19.61
CA SER A 173 25.83 -5.36 -20.12
C SER A 173 26.13 -4.92 -21.56
N ALA A 174 26.98 -3.91 -21.72
CA ALA A 174 27.51 -3.55 -23.03
C ALA A 174 28.44 -4.67 -23.52
N PRO A 175 28.26 -5.20 -24.74
CA PRO A 175 29.21 -6.16 -25.31
C PRO A 175 30.51 -5.43 -25.66
N LYS A 176 31.64 -5.90 -25.11
CA LYS A 176 32.98 -5.49 -25.51
C LYS A 176 33.20 -5.82 -26.99
N SER A 177 33.10 -4.83 -27.87
CA SER A 177 33.57 -4.92 -29.25
C SER A 177 35.08 -5.16 -29.25
N ARG A 178 35.51 -6.32 -29.75
CA ARG A 178 36.92 -6.60 -30.09
C ARG A 178 37.40 -5.55 -31.08
N GLN A 179 38.39 -4.76 -30.67
CA GLN A 179 39.26 -4.05 -31.61
C GLN A 179 40.16 -5.07 -32.31
N THR A 180 40.00 -5.21 -33.61
CA THR A 180 40.98 -5.80 -34.52
C THR A 180 42.08 -4.77 -34.80
N PRO A 181 43.38 -5.11 -34.64
CA PRO A 181 44.44 -4.19 -35.02
C PRO A 181 44.64 -4.20 -36.55
N HIS A 182 44.45 -3.03 -37.17
CA HIS A 182 44.86 -2.75 -38.54
C HIS A 182 46.39 -2.65 -38.60
N GLN A 183 47.01 -3.50 -39.41
CA GLN A 183 48.42 -3.34 -39.80
C GLN A 183 48.58 -2.19 -40.81
N PRO A 184 49.67 -1.41 -40.75
CA PRO A 184 50.04 -0.49 -41.82
C PRO A 184 50.86 -1.23 -42.90
N VAL A 185 50.33 -1.28 -44.12
CA VAL A 185 51.11 -1.66 -45.31
C VAL A 185 52.01 -0.47 -45.69
N LYS A 186 53.33 -0.68 -45.57
CA LYS A 186 54.35 0.24 -46.08
C LYS A 186 54.34 0.20 -47.61
N ARG A 187 54.35 1.39 -48.23
CA ARG A 187 54.81 1.59 -49.62
C ARG A 187 56.32 1.33 -49.68
N LEU A 188 56.74 0.48 -50.63
CA LEU A 188 57.79 0.67 -51.62
C LEU A 188 57.81 -0.53 -52.55
#